data_AF-A0A942AFK2-F1
#
_entry.id   AF-A0A942AFK2-F1
#
_cell.length_a   1.000
_cell.length_b   1.000
_cell.length_c   1.000
_cell.angle_alpha   90.00
_cell.angle_beta   90.00
_cell.angle_gamma   90.00
#
_symmetry.space_group_name_H-M   'P 1'
#
loop_
_entity.id
_entity.type
_entity.pdbx_description
1 polymer ?
#
loop_
_entity_poly.entity_id
_entity_poly.type
_entity_poly.pdbx_seq_one_letter_code
_entity_poly.pdbx_strand_id
1 'polypeptide(L)'
;MSLYSIQFESISPMTAVPNSQTIFGTICHYYENIYGTEKLEELLQIQKKEPIFVVSSMFLKDTIPLPQNFMPQFKKINDENDLILLKETKKIQYISKELYLNEYKVDFKAFQELYFENLKNQNYVIKNNILMLKKEEKQFLNNFIKTQRTRTNTFEKEYYQNQILYFEPQTQFEFYIEIFNLDYIEKFKKLFSTMNYITFGGHKSIGYNMFNFVNMELSNNLKLNRPHLLLSLSIGDSSIDYQNSYYQLKQLNAKFNNAKDVVNRNQVLVFTEGSIIATDKSYIGQIIEETNNKKVTYQNVMGLLI
;
A
#
# COMPACT_ATOMS: atom_id res chain seq x y z
N MET A 1 -4.23 -20.09 5.74
CA MET A 1 -4.10 -18.69 5.31
C MET A 1 -3.94 -17.82 6.54
N SER A 2 -2.92 -16.98 6.57
CA SER A 2 -2.64 -16.08 7.69
C SER A 2 -2.11 -14.74 7.18
N LEU A 3 -2.61 -13.65 7.75
CA LEU A 3 -2.19 -12.29 7.45
C LEU A 3 -1.08 -11.88 8.43
N TYR A 4 0.02 -11.37 7.88
CA TYR A 4 1.14 -10.83 8.65
C TYR A 4 1.38 -9.36 8.31
N SER A 5 1.71 -8.55 9.32
CA SER A 5 2.33 -7.23 9.14
C SER A 5 3.84 -7.40 9.10
N ILE A 6 4.48 -6.82 8.10
CA ILE A 6 5.94 -6.75 7.94
C ILE A 6 6.37 -5.31 8.16
N GLN A 7 7.10 -5.07 9.25
CA GLN A 7 7.44 -3.74 9.75
C GLN A 7 8.88 -3.37 9.39
N PHE A 8 9.07 -2.11 9.01
CA PHE A 8 10.33 -1.54 8.59
C PHE A 8 10.55 -0.17 9.20
N GLU A 9 11.81 0.19 9.42
CA GLU A 9 12.24 1.55 9.74
C GLU A 9 12.90 2.17 8.50
N SER A 10 12.46 3.36 8.10
CA SER A 10 13.10 4.07 6.99
C SER A 10 14.43 4.66 7.44
N ILE A 11 15.51 4.35 6.71
CA ILE A 11 16.86 4.87 6.99
C ILE A 11 17.37 5.82 5.91
N SER A 12 16.58 6.08 4.87
CA SER A 12 16.93 7.06 3.85
C SER A 12 15.71 7.75 3.22
N PRO A 13 15.91 8.85 2.48
CA PRO A 13 14.82 9.49 1.76
C PRO A 13 14.20 8.56 0.72
N MET A 14 12.92 8.76 0.45
CA MET A 14 12.15 7.92 -0.48
C MET A 14 11.72 8.72 -1.71
N THR A 15 11.68 8.07 -2.86
CA THR A 15 11.10 8.70 -4.07
C THR A 15 9.59 8.60 -4.11
N ALA A 16 9.06 7.51 -3.54
CA ALA A 16 7.64 7.26 -3.32
C ALA A 16 7.48 6.17 -2.26
N VAL A 17 6.33 6.14 -1.60
CA VAL A 17 5.98 4.98 -0.75
C VAL A 17 5.72 3.76 -1.65
N PRO A 18 6.35 2.60 -1.40
CA PRO A 18 6.22 1.42 -2.25
C PRO A 18 4.77 0.92 -2.36
N ASN A 19 4.31 0.72 -3.58
CA ASN A 19 3.04 0.03 -3.83
C ASN A 19 3.24 -1.49 -3.87
N SER A 20 2.12 -2.24 -3.91
CA SER A 20 2.09 -3.70 -3.95
C SER A 20 2.89 -4.31 -5.10
N GLN A 21 2.95 -3.65 -6.25
CA GLN A 21 3.77 -4.10 -7.38
C GLN A 21 5.27 -3.99 -7.05
N THR A 22 5.68 -2.89 -6.44
CA THR A 22 7.08 -2.66 -6.02
C THR A 22 7.48 -3.65 -4.94
N ILE A 23 6.62 -3.86 -3.94
CA ILE A 23 6.86 -4.85 -2.88
C ILE A 23 7.00 -6.25 -3.44
N PHE A 24 6.06 -6.67 -4.30
CA PHE A 24 6.13 -7.99 -4.94
C PHE A 24 7.42 -8.16 -5.75
N GLY A 25 7.79 -7.18 -6.57
CA GLY A 25 9.03 -7.20 -7.33
C GLY A 25 10.27 -7.29 -6.44
N THR A 26 10.31 -6.55 -5.33
CA THR A 26 11.36 -6.65 -4.32
C THR A 26 11.40 -8.06 -3.74
N ILE A 27 10.29 -8.63 -3.29
CA ILE A 27 10.24 -10.00 -2.76
C ILE A 27 10.82 -11.00 -3.77
N CYS A 28 10.42 -10.93 -5.04
CA CYS A 28 10.94 -11.81 -6.09
C CYS A 28 12.46 -11.68 -6.26
N HIS A 29 13.00 -10.46 -6.31
CA HIS A 29 14.45 -10.25 -6.43
C HIS A 29 15.24 -10.77 -5.23
N TYR A 30 14.75 -10.52 -4.02
CA TYR A 30 15.42 -11.03 -2.82
C TYR A 30 15.28 -12.55 -2.70
N TYR A 31 14.15 -13.12 -3.12
CA TYR A 31 13.96 -14.56 -3.18
C TYR A 31 14.93 -15.20 -4.19
N GLU A 32 15.08 -14.63 -5.38
CA GLU A 32 16.07 -15.05 -6.38
C GLU A 32 17.50 -15.00 -5.82
N ASN A 33 17.87 -13.91 -5.15
CA ASN A 33 19.21 -13.75 -4.58
C ASN A 33 19.54 -14.81 -3.51
N ILE A 34 18.55 -15.25 -2.74
CA ILE A 34 18.75 -16.21 -1.63
C ILE A 34 18.60 -17.66 -2.09
N TYR A 35 17.63 -17.95 -2.97
CA TYR A 35 17.23 -19.32 -3.32
C TYR A 35 17.53 -19.70 -4.78
N GLY A 36 17.97 -18.76 -5.61
CA GLY A 36 18.30 -18.97 -7.02
C GLY A 36 17.11 -18.80 -7.98
N THR A 37 17.42 -18.59 -9.26
CA THR A 37 16.43 -18.33 -10.32
C THR A 37 15.46 -19.48 -10.54
N GLU A 38 15.93 -20.74 -10.53
CA GLU A 38 15.05 -21.91 -10.70
C GLU A 38 13.94 -21.98 -9.64
N LYS A 39 14.28 -21.67 -8.38
CA LYS A 39 13.31 -21.63 -7.27
C LYS A 39 12.35 -20.46 -7.36
N LEU A 40 12.80 -19.31 -7.88
CA LEU A 40 11.90 -18.20 -8.16
C LEU A 40 10.91 -18.55 -9.27
N GLU A 41 11.37 -19.17 -10.35
CA GLU A 41 10.50 -19.60 -11.46
C GLU A 41 9.45 -20.61 -11.01
N GLU A 42 9.84 -21.60 -10.21
CA GLU A 42 8.91 -22.55 -9.57
C GLU A 42 7.83 -21.82 -8.75
N LEU A 43 8.24 -20.88 -7.88
CA LEU A 43 7.34 -20.07 -7.07
C LEU A 43 6.36 -19.27 -7.94
N LEU A 44 6.84 -18.62 -9.01
CA LEU A 44 6.00 -17.79 -9.88
C LEU A 44 5.01 -18.62 -10.70
N GLN A 45 5.40 -19.82 -11.15
CA GLN A 45 4.48 -20.71 -11.87
C GLN A 45 3.36 -21.24 -10.96
N ILE A 46 3.66 -21.52 -9.68
CA ILE A 46 2.64 -21.88 -8.69
C ILE A 46 1.74 -20.66 -8.43
N GLN A 47 2.34 -19.51 -8.11
CA GLN A 47 1.65 -18.26 -7.78
C GLN A 47 0.64 -17.81 -8.86
N LYS A 48 0.90 -18.11 -10.14
CA LYS A 48 -0.04 -17.83 -11.25
C LYS A 48 -1.30 -18.69 -11.22
N LYS A 49 -1.19 -19.93 -10.77
CA LYS A 49 -2.31 -20.89 -10.72
C LYS A 49 -3.09 -20.72 -9.43
N GLU A 50 -2.37 -20.61 -8.32
CA GLU A 50 -2.90 -20.46 -6.98
C GLU A 50 -1.94 -19.60 -6.16
N PRO A 51 -2.40 -18.53 -5.50
CA PRO A 51 -1.49 -17.63 -4.80
C PRO A 51 -0.82 -18.34 -3.63
N ILE A 52 0.50 -18.32 -3.59
CA ILE A 52 1.27 -18.68 -2.39
C ILE A 52 1.14 -17.55 -1.37
N PHE A 53 1.19 -16.31 -1.86
CA PHE A 53 1.04 -15.12 -1.05
C PHE A 53 0.41 -13.96 -1.84
N VAL A 54 -0.19 -13.01 -1.14
CA VAL A 54 -0.63 -11.73 -1.70
C VAL A 54 -0.10 -10.61 -0.81
N VAL A 55 0.30 -9.49 -1.39
CA VAL A 55 0.88 -8.35 -0.64
C VAL A 55 0.05 -7.09 -0.80
N SER A 56 -0.03 -6.31 0.27
CA SER A 56 -0.52 -4.93 0.24
C SER A 56 0.53 -3.99 -0.35
N SER A 57 0.14 -2.72 -0.53
CA SER A 57 1.07 -1.60 -0.59
C SER A 57 1.65 -1.29 0.79
N MET A 58 2.72 -0.49 0.83
CA MET A 58 3.34 -0.03 2.08
C MET A 58 2.60 1.20 2.60
N PHE A 59 2.44 1.26 3.92
CA PHE A 59 1.80 2.35 4.63
C PHE A 59 2.67 2.82 5.79
N LEU A 60 2.42 4.04 6.27
CA LEU A 60 2.99 4.46 7.55
C LEU A 60 2.45 3.52 8.63
N LYS A 61 3.31 3.08 9.55
CA LYS A 61 2.92 2.17 10.62
C LYS A 61 1.71 2.71 11.37
N ASP A 62 0.78 1.81 11.68
CA ASP A 62 -0.48 2.10 12.38
C ASP A 62 -1.48 2.94 11.60
N THR A 63 -1.32 3.00 10.28
CA THR A 63 -2.31 3.55 9.37
C THR A 63 -2.71 2.54 8.29
N ILE A 64 -3.90 2.71 7.73
CA ILE A 64 -4.40 2.00 6.56
C ILE A 64 -5.03 3.02 5.60
N PRO A 65 -5.18 2.72 4.30
CA PRO A 65 -5.85 3.61 3.37
C PRO A 65 -7.30 3.88 3.82
N LEU A 66 -7.76 5.11 3.61
CA LEU A 66 -9.13 5.50 3.92
C LEU A 66 -10.11 4.66 3.07
N PRO A 67 -11.08 3.96 3.68
CA PRO A 67 -12.11 3.23 2.96
C PRO A 67 -12.94 4.12 2.03
N GLN A 68 -13.15 3.72 0.78
CA GLN A 68 -13.82 4.58 -0.21
C GLN A 68 -15.34 4.64 -0.11
N ASN A 69 -15.96 3.71 0.64
CA ASN A 69 -17.36 3.86 1.03
C ASN A 69 -17.56 4.97 2.07
N PHE A 70 -16.47 5.49 2.65
CA PHE A 70 -16.52 6.62 3.56
C PHE A 70 -16.80 7.92 2.79
N MET A 71 -18.07 8.28 2.73
CA MET A 71 -18.53 9.56 2.22
C MET A 71 -19.03 10.40 3.40
N PRO A 72 -18.24 11.35 3.91
CA PRO A 72 -18.70 12.21 4.99
C PRO A 72 -19.90 13.04 4.53
N GLN A 73 -21.07 12.81 5.11
CA GLN A 73 -22.27 13.60 4.87
C GLN A 73 -22.37 14.73 5.90
N PHE A 74 -22.27 15.97 5.45
CA PHE A 74 -22.53 17.12 6.32
C PHE A 74 -24.03 17.30 6.50
N LYS A 75 -24.50 17.19 7.76
CA LYS A 75 -25.91 17.43 8.08
C LYS A 75 -26.30 18.90 7.84
N LYS A 76 -25.48 19.87 8.30
CA LYS A 76 -25.61 21.32 8.07
C LYS A 76 -24.25 22.03 8.21
N ILE A 77 -23.99 23.01 7.35
CA ILE A 77 -22.87 23.94 7.50
C ILE A 77 -23.42 25.16 8.26
N ASN A 78 -22.96 25.37 9.49
CA ASN A 78 -23.50 26.43 10.34
C ASN A 78 -22.59 27.67 10.37
N ASP A 79 -21.28 27.49 10.21
CA ASP A 79 -20.29 28.58 10.29
C ASP A 79 -19.05 28.35 9.38
N GLU A 80 -18.09 29.27 9.45
CA GLU A 80 -16.83 29.20 8.70
C GLU A 80 -15.93 28.04 9.16
N ASN A 81 -15.97 27.67 10.45
CA ASN A 81 -15.19 26.54 10.97
C ASN A 81 -15.66 25.22 10.37
N ASP A 82 -16.96 25.04 10.16
CA ASP A 82 -17.54 23.88 9.48
C ASP A 82 -17.03 23.76 8.03
N LEU A 83 -16.85 24.90 7.33
CA LEU A 83 -16.29 24.92 5.98
C LEU A 83 -14.80 24.56 5.95
N ILE A 84 -14.03 25.03 6.94
CA ILE A 84 -12.61 24.68 7.08
C ILE A 84 -12.48 23.17 7.30
N LEU A 85 -13.24 22.63 8.25
CA LEU A 85 -13.27 21.20 8.55
C LEU A 85 -13.64 20.36 7.31
N LEU A 86 -14.68 20.76 6.55
CA LEU A 86 -15.06 20.14 5.28
C LEU A 86 -13.92 20.09 4.25
N LYS A 87 -13.10 21.15 4.17
CA LYS A 87 -11.95 21.15 3.26
C LYS A 87 -10.85 20.22 3.75
N GLU A 88 -10.69 20.05 5.05
CA GLU A 88 -9.73 19.12 5.63
C GLU A 88 -10.14 17.66 5.42
N THR A 89 -11.44 17.33 5.55
CA THR A 89 -11.92 15.96 5.34
C THR A 89 -11.64 15.44 3.92
N LYS A 90 -11.70 16.32 2.92
CA LYS A 90 -11.37 16.00 1.52
C LYS A 90 -9.89 15.65 1.29
N LYS A 91 -9.00 16.01 2.22
CA LYS A 91 -7.56 15.74 2.11
C LYS A 91 -7.16 14.44 2.79
N ILE A 92 -8.06 13.80 3.54
CA ILE A 92 -7.77 12.55 4.24
C ILE A 92 -7.46 11.46 3.19
N GLN A 93 -6.36 10.75 3.42
CA GLN A 93 -5.91 9.63 2.60
C GLN A 93 -5.82 8.34 3.42
N TYR A 94 -5.64 8.46 4.73
CA TYR A 94 -5.44 7.35 5.64
C TYR A 94 -6.32 7.49 6.88
N ILE A 95 -6.60 6.36 7.51
CA ILE A 95 -7.24 6.27 8.82
C ILE A 95 -6.30 5.51 9.76
N SER A 96 -6.23 5.92 11.04
CA SER A 96 -5.46 5.17 12.02
C SER A 96 -6.06 3.78 12.21
N LYS A 97 -5.21 2.78 12.45
CA LYS A 97 -5.67 1.41 12.71
C LYS A 97 -6.59 1.33 13.90
N GLU A 98 -6.32 2.09 14.96
CA GLU A 98 -7.11 2.03 16.17
C GLU A 98 -8.53 2.53 15.90
N LEU A 99 -8.68 3.67 15.24
CA LEU A 99 -9.99 4.19 14.83
C LEU A 99 -10.70 3.23 13.87
N TYR A 100 -9.96 2.63 12.94
CA TYR A 100 -10.52 1.64 12.03
C TYR A 100 -11.06 0.41 12.76
N LEU A 101 -10.25 -0.19 13.64
CA LEU A 101 -10.59 -1.44 14.33
C LEU A 101 -11.69 -1.25 15.38
N ASN A 102 -11.68 -0.13 16.10
CA ASN A 102 -12.57 0.09 17.24
C ASN A 102 -13.89 0.74 16.86
N GLU A 103 -13.95 1.50 15.75
CA GLU A 103 -15.15 2.25 15.38
C GLU A 103 -15.63 1.89 13.98
N TYR A 104 -14.83 2.15 12.95
CA TYR A 104 -15.25 1.91 11.55
C TYR A 104 -15.67 0.46 11.30
N LYS A 105 -14.86 -0.50 11.77
CA LYS A 105 -15.07 -1.94 11.59
C LYS A 105 -16.23 -2.48 12.45
N VAL A 106 -16.47 -1.88 13.62
CA VAL A 106 -17.46 -2.37 14.58
C VAL A 106 -18.87 -1.99 14.13
N ASP A 107 -19.07 -0.72 13.79
CA ASP A 107 -20.35 -0.22 13.28
C ASP A 107 -20.10 0.94 12.31
N PHE A 108 -19.99 0.59 11.03
CA PHE A 108 -19.77 1.57 9.96
C PHE A 108 -20.87 2.65 9.92
N LYS A 109 -22.12 2.29 10.20
CA LYS A 109 -23.25 3.23 10.15
C LYS A 109 -23.13 4.24 11.29
N ALA A 110 -22.90 3.77 12.51
CA ALA A 110 -22.67 4.66 13.66
C ALA A 110 -21.43 5.54 13.46
N PHE A 111 -20.32 4.97 12.95
CA PHE A 111 -19.13 5.73 12.60
C PHE A 111 -19.44 6.86 11.61
N GLN A 112 -20.19 6.58 10.54
CA GLN A 112 -20.56 7.59 9.54
C GLN A 112 -21.48 8.68 10.11
N GLU A 113 -22.43 8.31 10.98
CA GLU A 113 -23.38 9.24 11.60
C GLU A 113 -22.71 10.18 12.63
N LEU A 114 -21.74 9.67 13.40
CA LEU A 114 -21.06 10.40 14.48
C LEU A 114 -19.77 11.10 14.02
N TYR A 115 -19.25 10.77 12.85
CA TYR A 115 -17.96 11.26 12.34
C TYR A 115 -17.78 12.78 12.49
N PHE A 116 -18.77 13.56 12.07
CA PHE A 116 -18.67 15.01 12.13
C PHE A 116 -18.75 15.57 13.53
N GLU A 117 -19.62 15.00 14.36
CA GLU A 117 -19.75 15.40 15.75
C GLU A 117 -18.46 15.10 16.51
N ASN A 118 -17.84 13.95 16.25
CA ASN A 118 -16.56 13.56 16.81
C ASN A 118 -15.40 14.46 16.36
N LEU A 119 -15.40 14.95 15.12
CA LEU A 119 -14.44 15.97 14.69
C LEU A 119 -14.67 17.32 15.40
N LYS A 120 -15.91 17.80 15.47
CA LYS A 120 -16.26 19.06 16.15
C LYS A 120 -15.89 19.04 17.63
N ASN A 121 -16.16 17.92 18.29
CA ASN A 121 -15.87 17.70 19.70
C ASN A 121 -14.38 17.35 19.95
N GLN A 122 -13.55 17.31 18.91
CA GLN A 122 -12.13 16.93 18.98
C GLN A 122 -11.88 15.53 19.56
N ASN A 123 -12.85 14.62 19.43
CA ASN A 123 -12.64 13.19 19.67
C ASN A 123 -11.80 12.59 18.53
N TYR A 124 -12.02 13.07 17.31
CA TYR A 124 -11.19 12.80 16.14
C TYR A 124 -10.38 14.02 15.76
N VAL A 125 -9.22 13.78 15.15
CA VAL A 125 -8.38 14.82 14.57
C VAL A 125 -7.87 14.40 13.19
N ILE A 126 -7.63 15.40 12.35
CA ILE A 126 -7.03 15.21 11.02
C ILE A 126 -5.65 15.87 11.04
N LYS A 127 -4.61 15.10 10.79
CA LYS A 127 -3.23 15.63 10.70
C LYS A 127 -2.44 14.83 9.69
N ASN A 128 -1.64 15.51 8.86
CA ASN A 128 -0.83 14.87 7.82
C ASN A 128 -1.63 13.94 6.89
N ASN A 129 -2.87 14.32 6.57
CA ASN A 129 -3.84 13.53 5.78
C ASN A 129 -4.29 12.21 6.43
N ILE A 130 -4.08 12.04 7.74
CA ILE A 130 -4.51 10.88 8.52
C ILE A 130 -5.67 11.31 9.43
N LEU A 131 -6.76 10.55 9.41
CA LEU A 131 -7.85 10.64 10.39
C LEU A 131 -7.56 9.69 11.56
N MET A 132 -7.60 10.20 12.79
CA MET A 132 -7.22 9.43 13.98
C MET A 132 -8.01 9.87 15.22
N LEU A 133 -7.96 9.06 16.28
CA LEU A 133 -8.43 9.45 17.60
C LEU A 133 -7.52 10.54 18.18
N LYS A 134 -8.08 11.48 18.94
CA LYS A 134 -7.31 12.57 19.57
C LYS A 134 -6.14 12.07 20.42
N LYS A 135 -6.32 10.94 21.11
CA LYS A 135 -5.28 10.32 21.94
C LYS A 135 -4.07 9.84 21.13
N GLU A 136 -4.26 9.53 19.85
CA GLU A 136 -3.22 9.07 18.92
C GLU A 136 -2.42 10.24 18.31
N GLU A 137 -2.85 11.50 18.49
CA GLU A 137 -2.25 12.66 17.82
C GLU A 137 -0.73 12.73 18.04
N LYS A 138 -0.26 12.37 19.24
CA LYS A 138 1.17 12.39 19.58
C LYS A 138 1.99 11.35 18.82
N GLN A 139 1.39 10.21 18.47
CA GLN A 139 2.05 9.14 17.72
C GLN A 139 2.35 9.56 16.28
N PHE A 140 1.47 10.35 15.69
CA PHE A 140 1.57 10.82 14.30
C PHE A 140 2.13 12.25 14.18
N LEU A 141 2.80 12.75 15.23
CA LEU A 141 3.45 14.07 15.22
C LEU A 141 4.58 14.17 14.21
N ASN A 142 5.13 13.04 13.74
CA ASN A 142 6.25 13.02 12.80
C ASN A 142 5.82 13.70 11.48
N ASN A 143 6.47 14.82 11.19
CA ASN A 143 6.29 15.53 9.95
C ASN A 143 7.10 14.83 8.86
N PHE A 144 6.56 14.71 7.66
CA PHE A 144 7.37 14.39 6.48
C PHE A 144 7.48 15.62 5.60
N ILE A 145 8.69 15.89 5.11
CA ILE A 145 8.93 17.00 4.19
C ILE A 145 8.91 16.42 2.79
N LYS A 146 7.91 16.81 2.00
CA LYS A 146 7.87 16.54 0.56
C LYS A 146 8.61 17.65 -0.17
N THR A 147 9.69 17.29 -0.87
CA THR A 147 10.43 18.22 -1.72
C THR A 147 10.33 17.78 -3.19
N GLN A 148 10.35 18.75 -4.09
CA GLN A 148 10.51 18.49 -5.52
C GLN A 148 11.91 18.94 -5.92
N ARG A 149 12.66 18.07 -6.59
CA ARG A 149 13.96 18.39 -7.18
C ARG A 149 13.87 18.33 -8.68
N THR A 150 14.15 19.43 -9.35
CA THR A 150 14.35 19.46 -10.79
C THR A 150 15.74 18.90 -11.10
N ARG A 151 15.82 17.92 -11.99
CA ARG A 151 17.07 17.39 -12.52
C ARG A 151 17.10 17.59 -14.04
N THR A 152 18.30 17.75 -14.56
CA THR A 152 18.58 17.77 -15.98
C THR A 152 19.18 16.42 -16.38
N ASN A 153 18.65 15.81 -17.44
CA ASN A 153 19.35 14.71 -18.07
C ASN A 153 20.53 15.29 -18.87
N THR A 154 21.76 14.85 -18.60
CA THR A 154 22.98 15.40 -19.22
C THR A 154 23.04 15.15 -20.72
N PHE A 155 22.29 14.16 -21.23
CA PHE A 155 22.30 13.79 -22.64
C PHE A 155 21.21 14.48 -23.48
N GLU A 156 20.01 14.70 -22.93
CA GLU A 156 18.85 15.17 -23.71
C GLU A 156 18.36 16.58 -23.34
N LYS A 157 18.98 17.26 -22.37
CA LYS A 157 18.54 18.58 -21.86
C LYS A 157 17.07 18.62 -21.41
N GLU A 158 16.42 17.48 -21.20
CA GLU A 158 15.08 17.43 -20.65
C GLU A 158 15.11 17.68 -19.15
N TYR A 159 14.25 18.59 -18.71
CA TYR A 159 13.98 18.83 -17.30
C TYR A 159 12.96 17.81 -16.81
N TYR A 160 13.33 17.03 -15.81
CA TYR A 160 12.38 16.17 -15.11
C TYR A 160 12.35 16.51 -13.63
N GLN A 161 11.16 16.45 -13.04
CA GLN A 161 10.97 16.69 -11.62
C GLN A 161 10.90 15.35 -10.88
N ASN A 162 11.79 15.18 -9.91
CA ASN A 162 11.75 14.07 -8.97
C ASN A 162 11.15 14.53 -7.66
N GLN A 163 10.14 13.81 -7.18
CA GLN A 163 9.66 13.95 -5.81
C GLN A 163 10.61 13.20 -4.88
N ILE A 164 10.95 13.83 -3.75
CA ILE A 164 11.69 13.20 -2.65
C ILE A 164 10.93 13.44 -1.35
N LEU A 165 10.72 12.37 -0.62
CA LEU A 165 10.07 12.32 0.68
C LEU A 165 11.13 12.15 1.75
N TYR A 166 11.18 13.08 2.69
CA TYR A 166 12.01 13.01 3.87
C TYR A 166 11.12 12.73 5.07
N PHE A 167 11.54 11.76 5.89
CA PHE A 167 10.85 11.37 7.10
C PHE A 167 11.78 11.62 8.29
N GLU A 168 11.19 11.92 9.45
CA GLU A 168 11.95 11.97 10.70
C GLU A 168 12.63 10.62 10.97
N PRO A 169 13.78 10.62 11.67
CA PRO A 169 14.43 9.39 12.10
C PRO A 169 13.45 8.46 12.82
N GLN A 170 13.62 7.15 12.68
CA GLN A 170 12.77 6.13 13.30
C GLN A 170 11.32 6.09 12.79
N THR A 171 11.00 6.80 11.70
CA THR A 171 9.69 6.63 11.06
C THR A 171 9.53 5.20 10.55
N GLN A 172 8.52 4.52 11.09
CA GLN A 172 8.22 3.13 10.75
C GLN A 172 7.13 3.03 9.69
N PHE A 173 7.31 2.06 8.81
CA PHE A 173 6.39 1.68 7.76
C PHE A 173 6.04 0.20 7.91
N GLU A 174 4.91 -0.20 7.33
CA GLU A 174 4.56 -1.60 7.25
C GLU A 174 3.84 -1.91 5.94
N PHE A 175 3.92 -3.15 5.51
CA PHE A 175 2.99 -3.71 4.55
C PHE A 175 2.49 -5.05 5.08
N TYR A 176 1.40 -5.54 4.49
CA TYR A 176 0.78 -6.79 4.84
C TYR A 176 1.06 -7.84 3.79
N ILE A 177 1.30 -9.06 4.25
CA ILE A 177 1.39 -10.24 3.41
C ILE A 177 0.41 -11.29 3.93
N GLU A 178 -0.49 -11.71 3.06
CA GLU A 178 -1.33 -12.87 3.31
C GLU A 178 -0.64 -14.09 2.72
N ILE A 179 -0.35 -15.07 3.57
CA ILE A 179 0.35 -16.29 3.19
C ILE A 179 -0.68 -17.43 3.17
N PHE A 180 -0.85 -18.03 1.99
CA PHE A 180 -1.77 -19.14 1.76
C PHE A 180 -1.11 -20.48 2.06
N ASN A 181 0.16 -20.64 1.67
CA ASN A 181 0.97 -21.80 1.98
C ASN A 181 1.91 -21.53 3.17
N LEU A 182 1.64 -22.18 4.30
CA LEU A 182 2.35 -21.97 5.57
C LEU A 182 3.84 -22.35 5.52
N ASP A 183 4.25 -23.22 4.60
CA ASP A 183 5.66 -23.61 4.40
C ASP A 183 6.55 -22.43 3.98
N TYR A 184 5.95 -21.32 3.53
CA TYR A 184 6.64 -20.12 3.11
C TYR A 184 6.85 -19.09 4.24
N ILE A 185 6.25 -19.27 5.43
CA ILE A 185 6.38 -18.31 6.54
C ILE A 185 7.84 -18.11 6.93
N GLU A 186 8.55 -19.20 7.24
CA GLU A 186 9.96 -19.12 7.64
C GLU A 186 10.85 -18.63 6.49
N LYS A 187 10.49 -18.94 5.23
CA LYS A 187 11.21 -18.44 4.06
C LYS A 187 11.10 -16.92 3.93
N PHE A 188 9.90 -16.35 4.15
CA PHE A 188 9.70 -14.90 4.11
C PHE A 188 10.34 -14.19 5.31
N LYS A 189 10.23 -14.77 6.50
CA LYS A 189 10.92 -14.24 7.69
C LYS A 189 12.43 -14.15 7.44
N LYS A 190 13.03 -15.23 6.93
CA LYS A 190 14.44 -15.26 6.52
C LYS A 190 14.75 -14.24 5.42
N LEU A 191 13.88 -14.11 4.43
CA LEU A 191 14.07 -13.16 3.32
C LEU A 191 14.25 -11.73 3.81
N PHE A 192 13.41 -11.30 4.76
CA PHE A 192 13.50 -9.94 5.30
C PHE A 192 14.60 -9.76 6.35
N SER A 193 14.91 -10.80 7.14
CA SER A 193 15.89 -10.70 8.23
C SER A 193 17.35 -10.92 7.82
N THR A 194 17.61 -11.52 6.66
CA THR A 194 18.99 -11.89 6.24
C THR A 194 19.81 -10.67 5.78
N MET A 195 19.15 -9.61 5.35
CA MET A 195 19.80 -8.46 4.71
C MET A 195 19.96 -7.32 5.71
N ASN A 196 21.13 -6.68 5.72
CA ASN A 196 21.39 -5.52 6.59
C ASN A 196 20.36 -4.40 6.36
N TYR A 197 19.98 -4.21 5.09
CA TYR A 197 18.91 -3.29 4.70
C TYR A 197 18.20 -3.84 3.46
N ILE A 198 16.95 -3.45 3.29
CA ILE A 198 16.12 -3.75 2.14
C ILE A 198 15.90 -2.48 1.33
N THR A 199 15.89 -2.62 0.01
CA THR A 199 15.58 -1.52 -0.91
C THR A 199 14.27 -1.79 -1.64
N PHE A 200 13.37 -0.82 -1.61
CA PHE A 200 12.11 -0.87 -2.35
C PHE A 200 12.11 0.16 -3.47
N GLY A 201 12.01 -0.29 -4.72
CA GLY A 201 11.93 0.60 -5.88
C GLY A 201 13.28 1.11 -6.41
N GLY A 202 13.24 2.29 -7.05
CA GLY A 202 14.36 2.83 -7.83
C GLY A 202 15.42 3.57 -7.02
N HIS A 203 16.47 4.05 -7.71
CA HIS A 203 17.50 4.94 -7.16
C HIS A 203 18.29 4.41 -5.94
N LYS A 204 18.35 3.08 -5.77
CA LYS A 204 19.19 2.41 -4.78
C LYS A 204 20.68 2.76 -4.87
N SER A 205 21.19 3.05 -6.08
CA SER A 205 22.61 3.40 -6.30
C SER A 205 23.03 4.74 -5.69
N ILE A 206 22.07 5.62 -5.36
CA ILE A 206 22.31 6.90 -4.68
C ILE A 206 21.79 6.89 -3.24
N GLY A 207 21.50 5.70 -2.69
CA GLY A 207 21.12 5.50 -1.30
C GLY A 207 19.66 5.82 -0.96
N TYR A 208 18.74 5.87 -1.92
CA TYR A 208 17.31 6.12 -1.65
C TYR A 208 16.52 4.83 -1.44
N ASN A 209 15.36 4.97 -0.77
CA ASN A 209 14.40 3.91 -0.47
C ASN A 209 15.00 2.71 0.29
N MET A 210 15.84 3.00 1.29
CA MET A 210 16.49 1.99 2.13
C MET A 210 15.78 1.85 3.47
N PHE A 211 15.64 0.61 3.94
CA PHE A 211 14.88 0.27 5.14
C PHE A 211 15.60 -0.80 5.96
N ASN A 212 15.48 -0.68 7.28
CA ASN A 212 15.82 -1.75 8.20
C ASN A 212 14.58 -2.59 8.51
N PHE A 213 14.69 -3.91 8.45
CA PHE A 213 13.64 -4.80 8.91
C PHE A 213 13.51 -4.72 10.44
N VAL A 214 12.27 -4.58 10.93
CA VAL A 214 11.97 -4.49 12.36
C VAL A 214 11.37 -5.79 12.87
N ASN A 215 10.21 -6.18 12.32
CA ASN A 215 9.52 -7.41 12.76
C ASN A 215 8.53 -7.93 11.70
N MET A 216 8.10 -9.18 11.89
CA MET A 216 6.99 -9.81 11.19
C MET A 216 6.00 -10.35 12.25
N GLU A 217 4.77 -9.82 12.24
CA GLU A 217 3.76 -10.08 13.28
C GLU A 217 2.44 -10.56 12.66
N LEU A 218 1.72 -11.45 13.36
CA LEU A 218 0.41 -11.89 12.93
C LEU A 218 -0.61 -10.75 13.07
N SER A 219 -1.41 -10.50 12.03
CA SER A 219 -2.32 -9.36 11.94
C SER A 219 -3.74 -9.74 11.49
N ASN A 220 -4.18 -10.96 11.81
CA ASN A 220 -5.49 -11.49 11.39
C ASN A 220 -6.69 -10.66 11.86
N ASN A 221 -6.52 -9.85 12.92
CA ASN A 221 -7.55 -8.95 13.42
C ASN A 221 -7.99 -7.87 12.41
N LEU A 222 -7.20 -7.59 11.36
CA LEU A 222 -7.57 -6.63 10.32
C LEU A 222 -8.64 -7.14 9.35
N LYS A 223 -8.82 -8.46 9.21
CA LYS A 223 -9.80 -9.04 8.29
C LYS A 223 -11.24 -8.64 8.67
N LEU A 224 -11.97 -8.07 7.73
CA LEU A 224 -13.39 -7.72 7.79
C LEU A 224 -14.26 -8.92 7.41
N ASN A 225 -15.47 -8.92 7.96
CA ASN A 225 -16.59 -9.59 7.33
C ASN A 225 -17.10 -8.66 6.23
N ARG A 226 -17.33 -9.19 5.03
CA ARG A 226 -17.69 -8.48 3.79
C ARG A 226 -18.53 -7.20 3.99
N PRO A 227 -18.33 -6.16 3.16
CA PRO A 227 -17.39 -6.06 2.04
C PRO A 227 -15.94 -5.84 2.49
N HIS A 228 -14.98 -6.17 1.64
CA HIS A 228 -13.55 -6.16 1.98
C HIS A 228 -12.87 -4.83 1.63
N LEU A 229 -11.91 -4.40 2.43
CA LEU A 229 -11.03 -3.28 2.13
C LEU A 229 -9.80 -3.76 1.35
N LEU A 230 -9.57 -3.18 0.17
CA LEU A 230 -8.43 -3.48 -0.67
C LEU A 230 -7.20 -2.68 -0.21
N LEU A 231 -6.12 -3.39 0.11
CA LEU A 231 -4.85 -2.79 0.55
C LEU A 231 -3.77 -2.76 -0.55
N SER A 232 -4.05 -3.21 -1.77
CA SER A 232 -3.10 -3.21 -2.87
C SER A 232 -3.71 -2.68 -4.17
N LEU A 233 -2.85 -2.40 -5.15
CA LEU A 233 -3.31 -2.27 -6.53
C LEU A 233 -3.79 -3.63 -7.05
N SER A 234 -4.99 -3.66 -7.62
CA SER A 234 -5.57 -4.90 -8.16
C SER A 234 -6.38 -4.65 -9.41
N ILE A 235 -6.44 -5.63 -10.30
CA ILE A 235 -7.48 -5.67 -11.33
C ILE A 235 -8.75 -6.30 -10.78
N GLY A 236 -9.88 -5.95 -11.37
CA GLY A 236 -11.15 -6.63 -11.11
C GLY A 236 -11.32 -7.89 -11.94
N ASP A 237 -12.25 -8.74 -11.51
CA ASP A 237 -12.68 -9.93 -12.23
C ASP A 237 -14.20 -10.13 -12.07
N SER A 238 -14.75 -11.16 -12.71
CA SER A 238 -16.19 -11.45 -12.70
C SER A 238 -16.77 -11.89 -11.35
N SER A 239 -15.93 -12.12 -10.33
CA SER A 239 -16.38 -12.48 -8.98
C SER A 239 -16.70 -11.28 -8.09
N ILE A 240 -16.53 -10.07 -8.60
CA ILE A 240 -16.81 -8.84 -7.88
C ILE A 240 -18.26 -8.42 -8.14
N ASP A 241 -18.98 -8.15 -7.05
CA ASP A 241 -20.25 -7.44 -7.10
C ASP A 241 -19.98 -5.94 -7.19
N TYR A 242 -19.90 -5.44 -8.42
CA TYR A 242 -19.63 -4.04 -8.72
C TYR A 242 -20.71 -3.09 -8.20
N GLN A 243 -21.95 -3.55 -8.01
CA GLN A 243 -23.05 -2.69 -7.53
C GLN A 243 -22.92 -2.37 -6.05
N ASN A 244 -22.36 -3.31 -5.27
CA ASN A 244 -22.15 -3.18 -3.83
C ASN A 244 -20.69 -2.85 -3.46
N SER A 245 -19.88 -2.39 -4.43
CA SER A 245 -18.48 -2.02 -4.26
C SER A 245 -18.28 -0.50 -4.41
N TYR A 246 -17.26 0.05 -3.73
CA TYR A 246 -16.85 1.45 -3.81
C TYR A 246 -15.37 1.51 -4.16
N TYR A 247 -15.01 1.98 -5.35
CA TYR A 247 -13.65 1.89 -5.84
C TYR A 247 -13.24 3.08 -6.70
N GLN A 248 -11.92 3.28 -6.76
CA GLN A 248 -11.27 4.28 -7.59
C GLN A 248 -10.35 3.57 -8.56
N LEU A 249 -10.41 4.00 -9.80
CA LEU A 249 -9.61 3.45 -10.88
C LEU A 249 -8.39 4.33 -11.15
N LYS A 250 -7.27 3.68 -11.42
CA LYS A 250 -6.02 4.32 -11.82
C LYS A 250 -5.38 3.52 -12.94
N GLN A 251 -4.79 4.23 -13.91
CA GLN A 251 -3.95 3.60 -14.90
C GLN A 251 -2.56 3.33 -14.31
N LEU A 252 -2.16 2.06 -14.28
CA LEU A 252 -0.86 1.62 -13.81
C LEU A 252 0.16 1.71 -14.94
N ASN A 253 1.01 2.74 -14.87
CA ASN A 253 2.13 2.92 -15.78
C ASN A 253 3.40 2.36 -15.13
N ALA A 254 3.68 1.08 -15.37
CA ALA A 254 4.88 0.43 -14.85
C ALA A 254 6.00 0.41 -15.90
N LYS A 255 7.23 0.69 -15.47
CA LYS A 255 8.43 0.58 -16.30
C LYS A 255 9.25 -0.62 -15.86
N PHE A 256 9.87 -1.32 -16.80
CA PHE A 256 10.93 -2.27 -16.50
C PHE A 256 12.23 -1.79 -17.14
N ASN A 257 13.32 -1.86 -16.39
CA ASN A 257 14.62 -1.43 -16.87
C ASN A 257 15.36 -2.64 -17.44
N ASN A 258 15.43 -2.74 -18.77
CA ASN A 258 16.45 -3.57 -19.40
C ASN A 258 17.70 -2.71 -19.55
N ALA A 259 18.88 -3.27 -19.30
CA ALA A 259 20.17 -2.55 -19.32
C ALA A 259 20.55 -1.88 -20.67
N LYS A 260 19.68 -1.95 -21.69
CA LYS A 260 19.85 -1.32 -23.00
C LYS A 260 18.68 -0.42 -23.42
N ASP A 261 17.44 -0.75 -23.03
CA ASP A 261 16.23 -0.01 -23.43
C ASP A 261 15.23 0.09 -22.27
N VAL A 262 14.59 1.26 -22.12
CA VAL A 262 13.44 1.44 -21.22
C VAL A 262 12.23 0.78 -21.89
N VAL A 263 11.78 -0.35 -21.35
CA VAL A 263 10.57 -1.02 -21.84
C VAL A 263 9.40 -0.62 -20.93
N ASN A 264 8.39 0.02 -21.53
CA ASN A 264 7.13 0.29 -20.85
C ASN A 264 6.32 -1.02 -20.80
N ARG A 265 5.78 -1.36 -19.63
CA ARG A 265 4.84 -2.49 -19.50
C ARG A 265 3.50 -2.14 -20.09
N ASN A 266 2.64 -3.14 -20.30
CA ASN A 266 1.28 -2.88 -20.73
C ASN A 266 0.57 -2.03 -19.68
N GLN A 267 -0.24 -1.09 -20.15
CA GLN A 267 -1.03 -0.25 -19.27
C GLN A 267 -2.22 -1.06 -18.77
N VAL A 268 -2.37 -1.11 -17.45
CA VAL A 268 -3.46 -1.85 -16.80
C VAL A 268 -4.27 -0.89 -15.95
N LEU A 269 -5.59 -0.97 -16.07
CA LEU A 269 -6.53 -0.23 -15.24
C LEU A 269 -6.76 -1.01 -13.94
N VAL A 270 -6.37 -0.42 -12.82
CA VAL A 270 -6.39 -1.07 -11.50
C VAL A 270 -7.26 -0.29 -10.52
N PHE A 271 -7.89 -1.00 -9.61
CA PHE A 271 -8.38 -0.45 -8.35
C PHE A 271 -7.20 0.04 -7.51
N THR A 272 -7.42 1.13 -6.78
CA THR A 272 -6.45 1.65 -5.82
C THR A 272 -6.72 1.13 -4.41
N GLU A 273 -5.71 1.26 -3.57
CA GLU A 273 -5.82 1.06 -2.13
C GLU A 273 -6.97 1.90 -1.56
N GLY A 274 -7.66 1.36 -0.55
CA GLY A 274 -8.84 1.98 0.05
C GLY A 274 -10.17 1.58 -0.61
N SER A 275 -10.14 0.96 -1.79
CA SER A 275 -11.36 0.48 -2.44
C SER A 275 -12.06 -0.57 -1.56
N ILE A 276 -13.39 -0.51 -1.49
CA ILE A 276 -14.25 -1.48 -0.83
C ILE A 276 -14.82 -2.42 -1.89
N ILE A 277 -14.47 -3.70 -1.81
CA ILE A 277 -14.80 -4.72 -2.80
C ILE A 277 -15.75 -5.74 -2.19
N ALA A 278 -16.94 -5.85 -2.75
CA ALA A 278 -17.88 -6.92 -2.45
C ALA A 278 -17.54 -8.14 -3.32
N THR A 279 -17.05 -9.20 -2.68
CA THR A 279 -16.73 -10.47 -3.33
C THR A 279 -16.70 -11.61 -2.32
N ASP A 280 -16.75 -12.83 -2.83
CA ASP A 280 -16.69 -14.04 -2.03
C ASP A 280 -15.28 -14.61 -1.87
N LYS A 281 -14.34 -14.13 -2.69
CA LYS A 281 -12.96 -14.58 -2.69
C LYS A 281 -12.15 -13.92 -1.57
N SER A 282 -11.12 -14.61 -1.10
CA SER A 282 -10.13 -14.06 -0.15
C SER A 282 -9.12 -13.10 -0.80
N TYR A 283 -8.99 -13.14 -2.13
CA TYR A 283 -8.18 -12.24 -2.94
C TYR A 283 -8.84 -12.05 -4.31
N ILE A 284 -8.44 -11.00 -5.02
CA ILE A 284 -8.88 -10.75 -6.40
C ILE A 284 -7.67 -10.50 -7.31
N GLY A 285 -7.90 -10.45 -8.62
CA GLY A 285 -6.85 -10.16 -9.59
C GLY A 285 -5.85 -11.30 -9.77
N GLN A 286 -4.72 -11.00 -10.41
CA GLN A 286 -3.75 -12.02 -10.82
C GLN A 286 -2.35 -11.43 -11.05
N ILE A 287 -1.39 -12.30 -11.34
CA ILE A 287 -0.13 -11.90 -11.95
C ILE A 287 -0.30 -11.94 -13.47
N ILE A 288 0.03 -10.83 -14.12
CA ILE A 288 0.08 -10.76 -15.59
C ILE A 288 1.51 -11.09 -16.03
N GLU A 289 1.62 -12.12 -16.87
CA GLU A 289 2.87 -12.45 -17.54
C GLU A 289 3.01 -11.64 -18.83
N GLU A 290 4.17 -11.02 -19.00
CA GLU A 290 4.51 -10.25 -20.20
C GLU A 290 5.83 -10.75 -20.78
N THR A 291 5.82 -11.06 -22.07
CA THR A 291 7.05 -11.39 -22.80
C THR A 291 7.54 -10.16 -23.55
N ASN A 292 8.65 -9.58 -23.09
CA ASN A 292 9.29 -8.41 -23.69
C ASN A 292 10.73 -8.75 -24.08
N ASN A 293 11.08 -8.59 -25.37
CA ASN A 293 12.42 -8.86 -25.91
C ASN A 293 13.00 -10.24 -25.50
N LYS A 294 12.18 -11.30 -25.61
CA LYS A 294 12.52 -12.69 -25.22
C LYS A 294 12.76 -12.91 -23.72
N LYS A 295 12.45 -11.92 -22.87
CA LYS A 295 12.42 -12.08 -21.41
C LYS A 295 10.99 -12.07 -20.90
N VAL A 296 10.69 -13.03 -20.05
CA VAL A 296 9.41 -13.09 -19.34
C VAL A 296 9.51 -12.20 -18.11
N THR A 297 8.52 -11.33 -17.92
CA THR A 297 8.38 -10.44 -16.77
C THR A 297 6.98 -10.54 -16.20
N TYR A 298 6.83 -10.23 -14.92
CA TYR A 298 5.58 -10.39 -14.20
C TYR A 298 5.12 -9.08 -13.59
N GLN A 299 3.86 -8.73 -13.80
CA GLN A 299 3.18 -7.60 -13.19
C GLN A 299 2.19 -8.09 -12.14
N ASN A 300 2.44 -7.74 -10.88
CA ASN A 300 1.53 -8.06 -9.78
C ASN A 300 0.36 -7.09 -9.78
N VAL A 301 -0.83 -7.62 -10.01
CA VAL A 301 -2.12 -6.93 -9.83
C VAL A 301 -3.09 -7.82 -9.05
N MET A 302 -2.55 -8.59 -8.10
CA MET A 302 -3.34 -9.33 -7.11
C MET A 302 -3.72 -8.42 -5.93
N GLY A 303 -4.99 -8.47 -5.57
CA GLY A 303 -5.62 -7.70 -4.52
C GLY A 303 -5.54 -8.38 -3.15
N LEU A 304 -4.85 -7.76 -2.20
CA LEU A 304 -4.93 -8.14 -0.78
C LEU A 304 -6.19 -7.49 -0.20
N LEU A 305 -7.16 -8.33 0.11
CA LEU A 305 -8.42 -7.94 0.74
C LEU A 305 -8.28 -8.12 2.24
N ILE A 306 -8.66 -7.12 3.04
CA ILE A 306 -8.92 -7.30 4.46
C ILE A 306 -10.39 -7.21 4.75
#